data_AF-A0A5C7Q056-F1
#
_entry.id   AF-A0A5C7Q056-F1
#
_cell.length_a   1.000
_cell.length_b   1.000
_cell.length_c   1.000
_cell.angle_alpha   90.00
_cell.angle_beta   90.00
_cell.angle_gamma   90.00
#
_symmetry.space_group_name_H-M   'P 1'
#
loop_
_entity.id
_entity.type
_entity.pdbx_description
1 polymer ?
#
loop_
_entity_poly.entity_id
_entity_poly.type
_entity_poly.pdbx_seq_one_letter_code
_entity_poly.pdbx_strand_id
1 'polypeptide(L)'
;MKYRRNTEEDQEKMLAALKGAGATQQQLADLTGLSKITVHRWLGEGVPVHIVDYTEDARGRRFVPVYRYGKGKDAPRPGPALTAAQRVALSRARKKQQRGDDLF
;
A
#
# COMPACT_ATOMS: atom_id res chain seq x y z
N MET A 1 -8.14 13.64 17.99
CA MET A 1 -6.93 12.88 17.61
C MET A 1 -5.84 13.89 17.24
N LYS A 2 -4.78 14.03 18.06
CA LYS A 2 -3.67 14.94 17.76
C LYS A 2 -2.77 14.29 16.70
N TYR A 3 -2.51 14.97 15.60
CA TYR A 3 -1.58 14.48 14.58
C TYR A 3 -0.14 14.62 15.10
N ARG A 4 0.56 13.49 15.28
CA ARG A 4 2.01 13.47 15.57
C ARG A 4 2.76 13.95 14.33
N ARG A 5 3.69 14.89 14.51
CA ARG A 5 4.55 15.39 13.44
C ARG A 5 5.60 14.32 13.08
N ASN A 6 6.01 14.32 11.82
CA ASN A 6 7.13 13.51 11.33
C ASN A 6 8.45 14.12 11.82
N THR A 7 9.16 13.45 12.73
CA THR A 7 10.47 13.91 13.23
C THR A 7 11.61 13.40 12.36
N GLU A 8 12.82 13.96 12.51
CA GLU A 8 14.02 13.45 11.82
C GLU A 8 14.29 11.97 12.17
N GLU A 9 14.10 11.59 13.43
CA GLU A 9 14.23 10.19 13.88
C GLU A 9 13.24 9.26 13.16
N ASP A 10 11.99 9.69 12.95
CA ASP A 10 11.01 8.91 12.19
C ASP A 10 11.45 8.78 10.71
N GLN A 11 12.00 9.85 10.13
CA GLN A 11 12.52 9.84 8.76
C GLN A 11 13.70 8.89 8.60
N GLU A 12 14.62 8.87 9.56
CA GLU A 12 15.76 7.94 9.57
C GLU A 12 15.30 6.48 9.63
N LYS A 13 14.33 6.17 10.51
CA LYS A 13 13.73 4.82 10.59
C LYS A 13 13.09 4.41 9.27
N MET A 14 12.32 5.31 8.65
CA MET A 14 11.69 5.03 7.36
C MET A 14 12.73 4.85 6.24
N LEU A 15 13.77 5.69 6.20
CA LEU A 15 14.85 5.58 5.22
C LEU A 15 15.65 4.29 5.38
N ALA A 16 15.94 3.87 6.61
CA ALA A 16 16.62 2.62 6.89
C ALA A 16 15.80 1.42 6.36
N ALA A 17 14.48 1.41 6.61
CA ALA A 17 13.59 0.38 6.09
C ALA A 17 13.55 0.35 4.55
N LEU A 18 13.51 1.52 3.91
CA LEU A 18 13.51 1.63 2.45
C LEU A 18 14.84 1.24 1.80
N LYS A 19 15.98 1.41 2.48
CA LYS A 19 17.31 1.00 1.99
C LYS A 19 17.52 -0.52 2.03
N GLY A 20 16.82 -1.21 2.95
CA GLY A 20 16.87 -2.66 3.08
C GLY A 20 16.12 -3.40 1.96
N ALA A 21 15.15 -4.23 2.34
CA ALA A 21 14.32 -4.99 1.39
C ALA A 21 13.25 -4.13 0.68
N GLY A 22 13.09 -2.86 1.08
CA GLY A 22 11.94 -2.05 0.72
C GLY A 22 10.77 -2.28 1.67
N ALA A 23 9.82 -1.34 1.66
CA ALA A 23 8.70 -1.33 2.60
C ALA A 23 7.44 -0.77 1.97
N THR A 24 6.29 -1.24 2.43
CA THR A 24 4.99 -0.65 2.13
C THR A 24 4.73 0.57 3.01
N GLN A 25 3.84 1.47 2.58
CA GLN A 25 3.40 2.60 3.42
C GLN A 25 2.84 2.16 4.78
N GLN A 26 2.21 0.97 4.83
CA GLN A 26 1.66 0.45 6.09
C GLN A 26 2.79 0.05 7.04
N GLN A 27 3.78 -0.70 6.57
CA GLN A 27 4.95 -1.08 7.39
C GLN A 27 5.72 0.13 7.91
N LEU A 28 5.86 1.19 7.10
CA LEU A 28 6.49 2.44 7.53
C LEU A 28 5.66 3.16 8.61
N ALA A 29 4.32 3.15 8.48
CA ALA A 29 3.42 3.69 9.49
C ALA A 29 3.51 2.89 10.79
N ASP A 30 3.55 1.57 10.72
CA ASP A 30 3.65 0.69 11.89
C ASP A 30 5.01 0.86 12.58
N LEU A 31 6.10 1.03 11.82
CA LEU A 31 7.45 1.23 12.34
C LEU A 31 7.60 2.54 13.12
N THR A 32 6.91 3.60 12.69
CA THR A 32 7.06 4.95 13.26
C THR A 32 5.90 5.34 14.15
N GLY A 33 4.78 4.62 14.12
CA GLY A 33 3.52 5.05 14.73
C GLY A 33 2.90 6.29 14.07
N LEU A 34 3.38 6.71 12.89
CA LEU A 34 2.79 7.79 12.12
C LEU A 34 1.54 7.32 11.38
N SER A 35 0.67 8.27 11.02
CA SER A 35 -0.46 7.95 10.15
C SER A 35 0.03 7.62 8.74
N LYS A 36 -0.68 6.71 8.05
CA LYS A 36 -0.38 6.36 6.66
C LYS A 36 -0.40 7.57 5.72
N ILE A 37 -1.23 8.58 6.00
CA ILE A 37 -1.29 9.84 5.25
C ILE A 37 0.01 10.63 5.42
N THR A 38 0.55 10.69 6.64
CA THR A 38 1.83 11.36 6.92
C THR A 38 2.97 10.70 6.14
N VAL A 39 3.04 9.36 6.16
CA VAL A 39 4.03 8.59 5.39
C VAL A 39 3.87 8.85 3.89
N HIS A 40 2.63 8.85 3.37
CA HIS A 40 2.36 9.10 1.96
C HIS A 40 2.84 10.49 1.52
N ARG A 41 2.58 11.53 2.33
CA ARG A 41 3.07 12.89 2.05
C ARG A 41 4.58 12.94 2.05
N TRP A 42 5.23 12.34 3.06
CA TRP A 42 6.69 12.30 3.13
C TRP A 42 7.32 11.61 1.90
N LEU A 43 6.76 10.49 1.44
CA LEU A 43 7.22 9.83 0.20
C LEU A 43 7.01 10.72 -1.04
N GLY A 44 5.95 11.53 -1.08
CA GLY A 44 5.62 12.44 -2.20
C GLY A 44 6.41 13.75 -2.20
N GLU A 45 6.98 14.17 -1.07
CA GLU A 45 7.75 15.41 -0.91
C GLU A 45 9.20 15.30 -1.43
N GLY A 46 9.52 14.27 -2.22
CA GLY A 46 10.78 14.19 -2.97
C GLY A 46 11.81 13.21 -2.41
N VAL A 47 11.41 12.31 -1.51
CA VAL A 47 12.26 11.17 -1.15
C VAL A 47 12.48 10.32 -2.40
N PRO A 48 13.74 10.07 -2.83
CA PRO A 48 14.00 9.29 -4.02
C PRO A 48 13.65 7.83 -3.74
N VAL A 49 12.47 7.41 -4.18
CA VAL A 49 11.99 6.04 -4.10
C VAL A 49 11.43 5.59 -5.43
N HIS A 50 11.41 4.28 -5.65
CA HIS A 50 10.70 3.64 -6.75
C HIS A 50 9.98 2.39 -6.23
N ILE A 51 8.95 1.97 -6.94
CA ILE A 51 8.21 0.75 -6.63
C ILE A 51 8.99 -0.44 -7.15
N VAL A 52 9.38 -1.36 -6.28
CA VAL A 52 10.15 -2.57 -6.67
C VAL A 52 9.26 -3.79 -6.87
N ASP A 53 8.12 -3.85 -6.17
CA ASP A 53 7.15 -4.92 -6.27
C ASP A 53 5.79 -4.44 -5.76
N TYR A 54 4.77 -5.27 -5.92
CA TYR A 54 3.48 -5.11 -5.29
C TYR A 54 3.20 -6.35 -4.43
N THR A 55 2.76 -6.15 -3.20
CA THR A 55 2.29 -7.21 -2.30
C THR A 55 0.77 -7.25 -2.24
N GLU A 56 0.24 -8.31 -1.63
CA GLU A 56 -1.19 -8.51 -1.47
C GLU A 56 -1.81 -7.51 -0.50
N ASP A 57 -3.02 -7.04 -0.82
CA ASP A 57 -3.86 -6.33 0.12
C ASP A 57 -4.60 -7.31 1.05
N ALA A 58 -5.35 -6.78 2.01
CA ALA A 58 -6.17 -7.58 2.92
C ALA A 58 -7.23 -8.48 2.22
N ARG A 59 -7.38 -8.37 0.89
CA ARG A 59 -8.30 -9.17 0.07
C ARG A 59 -7.55 -10.08 -0.90
N GLY A 60 -6.24 -10.30 -0.70
CA GLY A 60 -5.39 -11.15 -1.53
C GLY A 60 -5.06 -10.55 -2.90
N ARG A 61 -5.34 -9.27 -3.15
CA ARG A 61 -5.04 -8.64 -4.44
C ARG A 61 -3.64 -8.08 -4.39
N ARG A 62 -2.75 -8.55 -5.27
CA ARG A 62 -1.40 -8.02 -5.43
C ARG A 62 -1.45 -6.58 -5.95
N PHE A 63 -1.54 -5.62 -5.04
CA PHE A 63 -1.92 -4.25 -5.35
C PHE A 63 -1.25 -3.20 -4.46
N VAL A 64 -0.61 -3.63 -3.38
CA VAL A 64 0.02 -2.73 -2.41
C VAL A 64 1.47 -2.48 -2.82
N PRO A 65 1.86 -1.25 -3.16
CA PRO A 65 3.23 -0.98 -3.62
C PRO A 65 4.25 -1.18 -2.50
N VAL A 66 5.36 -1.83 -2.85
CA VAL A 66 6.57 -1.95 -2.05
C VAL A 66 7.60 -0.95 -2.59
N TYR A 67 7.97 0.02 -1.75
CA TYR A 67 8.89 1.10 -2.12
C TYR A 67 10.31 0.74 -1.73
N ARG A 68 11.28 1.14 -2.55
CA ARG A 68 12.70 1.05 -2.23
C ARG A 68 13.39 2.39 -2.42
N TYR A 69 14.34 2.71 -1.54
CA TYR A 69 15.14 3.92 -1.65
C TYR A 69 16.06 3.86 -2.88
N GLY A 70 16.23 5.00 -3.55
CA GLY A 70 17.11 5.18 -4.69
C GLY A 70 16.38 5.46 -6.00
N LYS A 71 17.16 5.79 -7.04
CA LYS A 71 16.66 6.00 -8.39
C LYS A 71 16.40 4.65 -9.04
N GLY A 72 15.19 4.45 -9.55
CA GLY A 72 14.80 3.26 -10.26
C GLY A 72 13.51 3.49 -11.04
N LYS A 73 13.20 2.57 -11.95
CA LYS A 73 11.93 2.58 -12.67
C LYS A 73 10.91 1.81 -11.83
N ASP A 74 9.72 2.38 -11.69
CA ASP A 74 8.62 1.69 -11.02
C ASP A 74 8.30 0.36 -11.71
N ALA A 75 8.15 -0.67 -10.89
CA ALA A 75 7.67 -1.97 -11.32
C ALA A 75 6.28 -1.82 -11.96
N PRO A 76 6.01 -2.55 -13.05
CA PRO A 76 4.69 -2.54 -13.67
C PRO A 76 3.66 -3.05 -12.66
N ARG A 77 2.57 -2.30 -12.53
CA ARG A 77 1.43 -2.68 -11.70
C ARG A 77 0.90 -4.06 -12.15
N PRO A 78 0.88 -5.08 -11.28
CA PRO A 78 0.47 -6.41 -11.68
C PRO A 78 -1.04 -6.44 -11.96
N GLY A 79 -1.37 -7.07 -13.09
CA GLY A 79 -2.72 -7.27 -13.58
C GLY A 79 -3.32 -6.06 -14.30
N PRO A 80 -4.20 -6.30 -15.28
CA PRO A 80 -5.03 -5.23 -15.82
C PRO A 80 -5.89 -4.65 -14.69
N ALA A 81 -5.98 -3.32 -14.62
CA ALA A 81 -6.99 -2.70 -13.78
C ALA A 81 -8.35 -3.30 -14.16
N LEU A 82 -9.06 -3.91 -13.20
CA LEU A 82 -10.37 -4.50 -13.47
C LEU A 82 -11.26 -3.45 -14.13
N THR A 83 -11.83 -3.81 -15.28
CA THR A 83 -12.80 -2.94 -15.94
C THR A 83 -13.99 -2.70 -15.01
N ALA A 84 -14.76 -1.63 -15.25
CA ALA A 84 -15.95 -1.37 -14.46
C ALA A 84 -16.92 -2.58 -14.47
N ALA A 85 -17.07 -3.23 -15.63
CA ALA A 85 -17.89 -4.44 -15.79
C ALA A 85 -17.39 -5.61 -14.92
N GLN A 86 -16.09 -5.89 -14.91
CA GLN A 86 -15.50 -6.95 -14.09
C GLN A 86 -15.69 -6.68 -12.60
N ARG A 87 -15.54 -5.41 -12.16
CA ARG A 87 -15.80 -5.01 -10.76
C ARG A 87 -17.25 -5.25 -10.35
N VAL A 88 -18.20 -4.89 -11.21
CA VAL A 88 -19.64 -5.11 -10.96
C VAL A 88 -19.97 -6.60 -10.92
N ALA A 89 -19.44 -7.39 -11.85
CA ALA A 89 -19.66 -8.84 -11.88
C ALA A 89 -19.17 -9.53 -10.60
N LEU A 90 -17.94 -9.22 -10.15
CA LEU A 90 -17.40 -9.74 -8.89
C LEU A 90 -18.21 -9.31 -7.66
N SER A 91 -18.68 -8.06 -7.64
CA SER A 91 -19.53 -7.55 -6.55
C SER A 91 -20.87 -8.31 -6.49
N ARG A 92 -21.53 -8.51 -7.64
CA ARG A 92 -22.78 -9.27 -7.73
C ARG A 92 -22.58 -10.74 -7.32
N ALA A 93 -21.49 -11.36 -7.76
CA ALA A 93 -21.16 -12.74 -7.39
C ALA A 93 -21.01 -12.89 -5.87
N ARG A 94 -20.27 -12.00 -5.20
CA ARG A 94 -20.12 -12.01 -3.73
C ARG A 94 -21.44 -11.82 -3.00
N LYS A 95 -22.28 -10.88 -3.46
CA LYS A 95 -23.62 -10.66 -2.87
C LYS A 95 -24.52 -11.89 -3.04
N LYS A 96 -24.42 -12.59 -4.18
CA LYS A 96 -25.17 -13.84 -4.41
C LYS A 96 -24.71 -14.95 -3.46
N GLN A 97 -23.40 -15.07 -3.23
CA GLN A 97 -22.81 -16.01 -2.27
C GLN A 97 -23.29 -15.72 -0.84
N GLN A 98 -23.14 -14.48 -0.36
CA GLN A 98 -23.59 -14.07 0.98
C GLN A 98 -25.09 -14.32 1.20
N ARG A 99 -25.93 -14.00 0.21
CA ARG A 99 -27.37 -14.25 0.30
C ARG A 99 -27.73 -15.75 0.26
N GLY A 100 -26.88 -16.58 -0.35
CA GLY A 100 -27.06 -18.03 -0.39
C GLY A 100 -26.68 -18.69 0.93
N ASP A 101 -25.64 -18.18 1.59
CA ASP A 101 -25.17 -18.67 2.88
C ASP A 101 -26.11 -18.28 4.04
N ASP A 102 -26.81 -17.14 3.95
CA ASP A 102 -27.80 -16.68 4.95
C ASP A 102 -29.16 -17.43 4.88
N LEU A 103 -29.34 -18.37 3.95
CA LEU A 103 -30.61 -19.08 3.71
C LEU A 103 -30.63 -20.55 4.17
N PHE A 104 -29.62 -20.98 4.94
CA PHE A 104 -29.55 -22.32 5.55
C PHE A 104 -29.13 -22.27 7.02
#